data_AF-A0A3D0NCK3-F1
#
_entry.id   AF-A0A3D0NCK3-F1
#
_cell.length_a   1.000
_cell.length_b   1.000
_cell.length_c   1.000
_cell.angle_alpha   90.00
_cell.angle_beta   90.00
_cell.angle_gamma   90.00
#
_symmetry.space_group_name_H-M   'P 1'
#
loop_
_entity.id
_entity.type
_entity.pdbx_description
1 polymer ?
#
loop_
_entity_poly.entity_id
_entity_poly.type
_entity_poly.pdbx_seq_one_letter_code
_entity_poly.pdbx_strand_id
1 'polypeptide(L)' 'MSKSYMQLQESEGHLLAAASRLYSAYLTTSQYTGTNEIELMRKAIKETLQMAHAIDDAVIADTEVE' A
#
# COMPACT_ATOMS: atom_id res chain seq x y z
N MET A 1 -0.28 -23.45 19.78
CA MET A 1 0.26 -22.40 18.91
C MET A 1 -0.22 -21.06 19.43
N SER A 2 0.69 -20.23 19.93
CA SER A 2 0.37 -18.90 20.46
C SER A 2 -0.22 -18.05 19.33
N LYS A 3 -1.47 -17.59 19.46
CA LYS A 3 -2.04 -16.62 18.53
C LYS A 3 -1.22 -15.34 18.63
N SER A 4 -0.36 -15.10 17.65
CA SER A 4 0.27 -13.80 17.48
C SER A 4 -0.83 -12.87 17.01
N TYR A 5 -1.41 -12.11 17.94
CA TYR A 5 -2.33 -11.04 17.59
C TYR A 5 -1.48 -9.93 16.99
N MET A 6 -1.36 -9.93 15.66
CA MET A 6 -0.66 -8.88 14.94
C MET A 6 -1.45 -7.58 15.15
N GLN A 7 -0.90 -6.69 15.97
CA GLN A 7 -1.40 -5.33 16.14
C GLN A 7 -0.60 -4.43 15.22
N LEU A 8 -1.26 -3.94 14.17
CA LEU A 8 -0.74 -2.88 13.32
C LEU A 8 -1.14 -1.54 13.93
N GLN A 9 -0.29 -0.52 13.76
CA GLN A 9 -0.70 0.85 13.98
C GLN A 9 -1.84 1.22 13.01
N GLU A 10 -2.67 2.19 13.36
CA GLU A 10 -3.81 2.60 12.55
C GLU A 10 -3.38 3.00 11.12
N SER A 11 -2.31 3.78 11.00
CA SER A 11 -1.70 4.17 9.72
C SER A 11 -1.22 2.97 8.91
N GLU A 12 -0.56 1.99 9.56
CA GLU A 12 -0.13 0.74 8.92
C GLU A 12 -1.34 -0.07 8.42
N GLY A 13 -2.45 -0.06 9.16
CA GLY A 13 -3.71 -0.68 8.75
C GLY A 13 -4.31 -0.03 7.49
N HIS A 14 -4.29 1.29 7.40
CA HIS A 14 -4.73 2.02 6.21
C HIS A 14 -3.85 1.74 5.00
N LEU A 15 -2.53 1.75 5.18
CA LEU A 15 -1.57 1.43 4.13
C LEU A 15 -1.72 -0.02 3.67
N LEU A 16 -1.90 -0.97 4.59
CA LEU A 16 -2.17 -2.37 4.25
C LEU A 16 -3.46 -2.50 3.44
N ALA A 17 -4.53 -1.83 3.85
CA ALA A 17 -5.80 -1.85 3.13
C ALA A 17 -5.65 -1.30 1.70
N ALA A 18 -4.93 -0.19 1.52
CA ALA A 18 -4.66 0.37 0.20
C ALA A 18 -3.79 -0.54 -0.67
N ALA A 19 -2.68 -1.06 -0.11
CA ALA A 19 -1.79 -1.98 -0.81
C ALA A 19 -2.50 -3.28 -1.21
N SER A 20 -3.42 -3.79 -0.39
CA SER A 20 -4.21 -4.99 -0.71
C SER A 20 -5.08 -4.81 -1.95
N ARG A 21 -5.61 -3.61 -2.18
CA ARG A 21 -6.44 -3.28 -3.35
C ARG A 21 -5.59 -3.22 -4.62
N LEU A 22 -4.42 -2.56 -4.56
CA LEU A 22 -3.48 -2.53 -5.68
C LEU A 22 -2.98 -3.93 -6.03
N TYR A 23 -2.60 -4.71 -5.02
CA TYR A 23 -2.15 -6.08 -5.23
C TYR A 23 -3.25 -6.96 -5.85
N SER A 24 -4.47 -6.85 -5.35
CA SER A 24 -5.63 -7.56 -5.92
C SER A 24 -5.87 -7.18 -7.37
N ALA A 25 -5.73 -5.89 -7.71
CA ALA A 25 -5.81 -5.43 -9.10
C ALA A 25 -4.73 -6.10 -9.96
N TYR A 26 -3.47 -6.17 -9.50
CA TYR A 26 -2.39 -6.82 -10.24
C TYR A 26 -2.65 -8.28 -10.54
N LEU A 27 -3.20 -9.03 -9.58
CA LEU A 27 -3.58 -10.43 -9.77
C LEU A 27 -4.66 -10.64 -10.84
N THR A 28 -5.51 -9.63 -11.09
CA THR A 28 -6.58 -9.70 -12.10
C THR A 28 -6.15 -9.25 -13.51
N THR A 29 -4.94 -8.70 -13.64
CA THR A 29 -4.42 -8.20 -14.92
C THR A 29 -3.42 -9.17 -15.53
N SER A 30 -3.01 -8.92 -16.77
CA SER A 30 -1.92 -9.66 -17.43
C SER A 30 -0.54 -9.49 -16.78
N GLN A 31 -0.44 -8.72 -15.69
CA GLN A 31 0.80 -8.60 -14.90
C GLN A 31 1.10 -9.85 -14.08
N TYR A 32 0.09 -10.66 -13.75
CA TYR A 32 0.29 -11.89 -12.98
C TYR A 32 0.66 -13.07 -13.89
N THR A 33 1.80 -13.69 -13.61
CA THR A 33 2.36 -14.79 -14.40
C THR A 33 2.25 -16.15 -13.72
N GLY A 34 1.62 -16.24 -12.55
CA GLY A 34 1.57 -17.48 -11.76
C GLY A 34 2.80 -17.75 -10.89
N THR A 35 3.83 -16.91 -10.99
CA THR A 35 5.13 -17.09 -10.30
C THR A 35 5.70 -15.80 -9.71
N ASN A 36 5.02 -14.66 -9.91
CA ASN A 36 5.51 -13.33 -9.55
C ASN A 36 4.67 -12.64 -8.45
N GLU A 37 3.94 -13.40 -7.64
CA GLU A 37 3.10 -12.91 -6.54
C GLU A 37 3.90 -12.00 -5.58
N ILE A 38 5.10 -12.44 -5.19
CA ILE A 38 5.95 -11.70 -4.24
C ILE A 38 6.40 -10.36 -4.84
N GLU A 39 6.72 -10.34 -6.13
CA GLU A 39 7.13 -9.13 -6.83
C GLU A 39 5.97 -8.13 -6.91
N LEU A 40 4.79 -8.59 -7.33
CA LEU A 40 3.59 -7.77 -7.43
C LEU A 40 3.15 -7.23 -6.06
N MET A 41 3.29 -8.03 -4.99
CA MET A 41 3.01 -7.60 -3.63
C MET A 41 3.96 -6.48 -3.20
N ARG A 42 5.27 -6.64 -3.44
CA ARG A 42 6.27 -5.59 -3.15
C ARG A 42 6.01 -4.32 -3.94
N LYS A 43 5.63 -4.46 -5.21
CA LYS A 43 5.27 -3.34 -6.08
C LYS A 43 4.07 -2.57 -5.53
N ALA A 44 2.99 -3.28 -5.17
CA ALA A 44 1.79 -2.66 -4.59
C ALA A 44 2.08 -1.90 -3.28
N ILE A 45 2.91 -2.45 -2.41
CA ILE A 45 3.34 -1.77 -1.17
C ILE A 45 4.13 -0.49 -1.52
N LYS A 46 5.10 -0.58 -2.42
CA LYS A 46 5.94 0.56 -2.82
C LYS A 46 5.11 1.71 -3.39
N GLU A 47 4.19 1.40 -4.30
CA GLU A 47 3.34 2.41 -4.94
C GLU A 47 2.34 3.01 -3.95
N THR A 48 1.84 2.22 -2.99
CA THR A 48 1.02 2.75 -1.89
C THR A 48 1.78 3.78 -1.06
N LEU A 49 3.06 3.51 -0.74
CA LEU A 49 3.89 4.47 -0.02
C LEU A 49 4.15 5.73 -0.84
N GLN A 50 4.38 5.60 -2.16
CA GLN A 50 4.51 6.75 -3.04
C GLN A 50 3.24 7.60 -3.08
N MET A 51 2.06 6.98 -3.12
CA MET A 51 0.79 7.69 -3.02
C MET A 51 0.64 8.40 -1.67
N ALA A 52 0.99 7.73 -0.56
CA ALA A 52 0.91 8.32 0.77
C ALA A 52 1.80 9.56 0.89
N HIS A 53 3.04 9.49 0.40
CA HIS A 53 3.95 10.65 0.36
C HIS A 53 3.41 11.77 -0.53
N ALA A 54 2.87 11.45 -1.71
CA ALA A 54 2.31 12.47 -2.59
C ALA A 54 1.08 13.19 -1.97
N ILE A 55 0.28 12.48 -1.18
CA ILE A 55 -0.83 13.09 -0.43
C ILE A 55 -0.28 13.99 0.67
N ASP A 56 0.70 13.52 1.43
CA ASP A 56 1.34 14.30 2.51
C ASP A 56 1.94 15.61 1.96
N ASP A 57 2.72 15.51 0.87
CA ASP A 57 3.30 16.67 0.17
C ASP A 57 2.22 17.66 -0.30
N ALA A 58 1.12 17.16 -0.86
CA ALA A 58 0.04 18.00 -1.35
C ALA A 58 -0.73 18.70 -0.23
N VAL A 59 -0.95 18.02 0.90
CA VAL A 59 -1.62 18.59 2.08
C VAL A 59 -0.73 19.64 2.73
N ILE A 60 0.56 19.37 2.90
CA ILE A 60 1.53 20.35 3.44
C ILE A 60 1.56 21.59 2.57
N ALA A 61 1.68 21.42 1.24
CA ALA A 61 1.70 22.55 0.30
C ALA A 61 0.43 23.42 0.38
N ASP A 62 -0.74 22.82 0.59
CA ASP A 62 -2.01 23.56 0.76
C ASP A 62 -2.05 24.36 2.07
N THR A 63 -1.46 23.83 3.14
CA THR A 63 -1.35 24.53 4.43
C THR A 63 -0.28 25.62 4.49
N GLU A 64 0.66 25.67 3.55
CA GLU A 64 1.72 26.70 3.48
C GLU A 64 1.31 27.96 2.68
N VAL A 65 0.12 28.00 2.07
CA VAL A 65 -0.34 29.12 1.23
C VAL A 65 -1.13 30.20 2.00
N GLU A 66 -1.04 30.25 3.34
CA GLU A 66 -1.57 31.36 4.15
C GLU A 66 -0.57 32.50 4.37
#